data_AF-A0AAP9ZVY6-F1
#
_entry.id   AF-A0AAP9ZVY6-F1
#
_cell.length_a   1.000
_cell.length_b   1.000
_cell.length_c   1.000
_cell.angle_alpha   90.00
_cell.angle_beta   90.00
_cell.angle_gamma   90.00
#
_symmetry.space_group_name_H-M   'P 1'
#
loop_
_entity.id
_entity.type
_entity.pdbx_description
1 polymer ?
#
loop_
_entity_poly.entity_id
_entity_poly.type
_entity_poly.pdbx_seq_one_letter_code
_entity_poly.pdbx_strand_id
1 'polypeptide(L)'
;MSSATLLALMFALICAAAGLLLWRASQVREGRAHAQRFFDSRVGQGARAAAPAGETRTARAPAAGTANAQEPEQGFARWRASAFGAWAVLSDRVGLDEVRTGLVLALGVLVMLALWAGMAGGVLAAAAAVVAGSVLVVLWITSRISRRRLKIVRQLPSFLDGIVRLVTLGNSVPAAFQSALQTTEMPLRRCLDDVSRMLRSGVEIDRAMLHIAHTYRIREFELVGAVLRLSVRYGGRADVMLDRMSTFMRDLEQAERELSAMSAETRLSAWVLALLPIAVGSFVIATSPRYFTTMWSDDSGRQMIYLAFVLQAVGGFWLYRLARLR
;
A
#
# COMPACT_ATOMS: atom_id res chain seq x y z
N MET A 1 34.82 -13.57 -25.69
CA MET A 1 34.20 -13.18 -24.40
C MET A 1 33.46 -14.39 -23.88
N SER A 2 33.77 -14.86 -22.67
CA SER A 2 33.19 -16.10 -22.14
C SER A 2 31.70 -15.93 -21.86
N SER A 3 30.89 -16.96 -22.13
CA SER A 3 29.45 -17.00 -21.83
C SER A 3 29.13 -16.62 -20.37
N ALA A 4 30.06 -16.88 -19.45
CA ALA A 4 30.00 -16.46 -18.06
C ALA A 4 29.98 -14.93 -17.87
N THR A 5 30.73 -14.16 -18.69
CA THR A 5 30.74 -12.69 -18.60
C THR A 5 29.43 -12.07 -19.08
N LEU A 6 28.77 -12.65 -20.09
CA LEU A 6 27.46 -12.19 -20.56
C LEU A 6 26.36 -12.49 -19.55
N LEU A 7 26.39 -13.66 -18.90
CA LEU A 7 25.45 -14.01 -17.84
C LEU A 7 25.64 -13.13 -16.60
N ALA A 8 26.89 -12.85 -16.20
CA ALA A 8 27.17 -11.94 -15.09
C ALA A 8 26.68 -10.51 -15.36
N LEU A 9 26.79 -10.03 -16.60
CA LEU A 9 26.37 -8.69 -17.00
C LEU A 9 24.85 -8.58 -17.07
N MET A 10 24.16 -9.59 -17.61
CA MET A 10 22.69 -9.69 -17.53
C MET A 10 22.21 -9.72 -16.07
N PHE A 11 22.91 -10.48 -15.21
CA PHE A 11 22.57 -10.62 -13.81
C PHE A 11 22.76 -9.30 -13.03
N ALA A 12 23.86 -8.60 -13.27
CA ALA A 12 24.11 -7.27 -12.73
C ALA A 12 23.04 -6.25 -13.16
N LEU A 13 22.57 -6.35 -14.41
CA LEU A 13 21.54 -5.46 -14.97
C LEU A 13 20.16 -5.74 -14.35
N ILE A 14 19.84 -7.01 -14.08
CA ILE A 14 18.62 -7.42 -13.38
C ILE A 14 18.67 -6.99 -11.90
N CYS A 15 19.81 -7.14 -11.22
CA CYS A 15 19.98 -6.66 -9.85
C CYS A 15 19.90 -5.13 -9.75
N ALA A 16 20.49 -4.41 -10.71
CA ALA A 16 20.39 -2.95 -10.78
C ALA A 16 18.94 -2.50 -11.04
N ALA A 17 18.21 -3.16 -11.95
CA ALA A 17 16.81 -2.88 -12.21
C ALA A 17 15.91 -3.18 -10.99
N ALA A 18 16.16 -4.29 -10.28
CA ALA A 18 15.47 -4.65 -9.05
C ALA A 18 15.75 -3.65 -7.91
N GLY A 19 17.01 -3.19 -7.78
CA GLY A 19 17.40 -2.13 -6.85
C GLY A 19 16.71 -0.79 -7.14
N LEU A 20 16.60 -0.43 -8.42
CA LEU A 20 15.89 0.79 -8.86
C LEU A 20 14.38 0.69 -8.59
N LEU A 21 13.76 -0.47 -8.79
CA LEU A 21 12.36 -0.72 -8.46
C LEU A 21 12.10 -0.71 -6.94
N LEU A 22 13.02 -1.24 -6.14
CA LEU A 22 12.97 -1.14 -4.68
C LEU A 22 13.07 0.30 -4.19
N TRP A 23 13.98 1.09 -4.77
CA TRP A 23 14.09 2.50 -4.43
C TRP A 23 12.86 3.28 -4.89
N ARG A 24 12.26 2.93 -6.04
CA ARG A 24 10.97 3.45 -6.51
C ARG A 24 9.85 3.16 -5.50
N ALA A 25 9.80 1.95 -4.98
CA ALA A 25 8.78 1.49 -4.02
C ALA A 25 8.98 2.05 -2.60
N SER A 26 10.23 2.30 -2.18
CA SER A 26 10.54 2.80 -0.84
C SER A 26 10.09 4.25 -0.63
N GLN A 27 10.18 5.12 -1.63
CA GLN A 27 9.78 6.52 -1.41
C GLN A 27 8.28 6.78 -1.45
N VAL A 28 7.47 5.84 -1.92
CA VAL A 28 6.01 5.89 -1.69
C VAL A 28 5.68 5.74 -0.20
N ARG A 29 6.65 5.31 0.64
CA ARG A 29 6.49 5.25 2.11
C ARG A 29 6.92 6.54 2.82
N GLU A 30 7.84 7.33 2.28
CA GLU A 30 8.40 8.51 2.99
C GLU A 30 7.43 9.71 3.06
N GLY A 31 6.51 9.85 2.09
CA GLY A 31 5.44 10.87 2.14
C GLY A 31 4.46 10.71 3.32
N ARG A 32 4.45 9.55 3.99
CA ARG A 32 3.54 9.26 5.12
C ARG A 32 4.11 9.67 6.47
N ALA A 33 5.44 9.76 6.60
CA ALA A 33 6.11 10.06 7.87
C ALA A 33 6.05 11.56 8.23
N HIS A 34 6.03 12.46 7.24
CA HIS A 34 5.94 13.91 7.48
C HIS A 34 4.53 14.37 7.87
N ALA A 35 3.47 13.73 7.35
CA ALA A 35 2.09 14.08 7.69
C ALA A 35 1.66 13.65 9.10
N GLN A 36 2.32 12.63 9.68
CA GLN A 36 2.04 12.18 11.06
C GLN A 36 2.50 13.19 12.11
N ARG A 37 3.62 13.89 11.89
CA ARG A 37 4.15 14.89 12.83
C ARG A 37 3.30 16.16 12.93
N PHE A 38 2.57 16.49 11.86
CA PHE A 38 1.64 17.63 11.85
C PHE A 38 0.29 17.34 12.52
N PHE A 39 -0.09 16.08 12.65
CA PHE A 39 -1.33 15.65 13.30
C PHE A 39 -1.15 15.37 14.79
N ASP A 40 -0.02 14.77 15.19
CA ASP A 40 0.31 14.57 16.62
C ASP A 40 0.35 15.91 17.38
N SER A 41 0.79 16.98 16.72
CA SER A 41 0.86 18.32 17.32
C SER A 41 -0.51 18.99 17.50
N ARG A 42 -1.55 18.57 16.76
CA ARG A 42 -2.90 19.16 16.83
C ARG A 42 -3.86 18.32 17.70
N VAL A 43 -3.70 16.99 17.71
CA VAL A 43 -4.58 16.09 18.46
C VAL A 43 -4.18 16.00 19.94
N GLY A 44 -2.89 16.11 20.27
CA GLY A 44 -2.42 16.15 21.66
C GLY A 44 -2.84 17.40 22.44
N GLN A 45 -3.08 18.52 21.76
CA GLN A 45 -3.56 19.76 22.38
C GLN A 45 -5.08 19.73 22.63
N GLY A 46 -5.87 19.17 21.71
CA GLY A 46 -7.32 19.02 21.89
C GLY A 46 -7.69 18.00 22.97
N ALA A 47 -6.92 16.92 23.11
CA ALA A 47 -7.14 15.91 24.15
C ALA A 47 -6.79 16.40 25.57
N ARG A 48 -5.83 17.32 25.71
CA ARG A 48 -5.48 17.94 27.01
C ARG A 48 -6.45 19.05 27.43
N ALA A 49 -7.09 19.73 26.48
CA ALA A 49 -8.10 20.73 26.76
C ALA A 49 -9.47 20.14 27.17
N ALA A 50 -9.70 18.85 26.92
CA ALA A 50 -10.98 18.17 27.16
C ALA A 50 -10.97 17.22 28.38
N ALA A 51 -9.89 17.17 29.16
CA ALA A 51 -9.83 16.36 30.38
C ALA A 51 -10.56 17.07 31.54
N PRO A 52 -11.64 16.50 32.11
CA PRO A 52 -12.26 17.04 33.31
C PRO A 52 -11.33 16.82 34.51
N ALA A 53 -11.09 17.88 35.28
CA ALA A 53 -10.46 17.78 36.58
C ALA A 53 -11.42 17.09 37.56
N GLY A 54 -11.01 15.93 38.09
CA GLY A 54 -11.66 15.28 39.23
C GLY A 54 -12.23 13.91 38.91
N GLU A 55 -11.53 12.86 39.36
CA GLU A 55 -12.14 11.80 40.19
C GLU A 55 -11.06 10.83 40.68
N THR A 56 -10.61 11.09 41.90
CA THR A 56 -9.95 10.11 42.75
C THR A 56 -11.05 9.32 43.45
N ARG A 57 -11.26 8.04 43.13
CA ARG A 57 -12.00 7.15 44.03
C ARG A 57 -11.48 5.71 44.01
N THR A 58 -10.93 5.36 45.16
CA THR A 58 -10.54 4.04 45.67
C THR A 58 -11.70 3.05 45.83
N ALA A 59 -11.31 1.76 45.89
CA ALA A 59 -12.05 0.56 46.34
C ALA A 59 -12.93 -0.13 45.27
N ARG A 60 -12.99 -1.46 45.12
CA ARG A 60 -12.72 -2.57 46.06
C ARG A 60 -12.58 -3.89 45.26
N ALA A 61 -11.67 -4.77 45.69
CA ALA A 61 -11.58 -6.16 45.21
C ALA A 61 -12.60 -7.07 45.92
N PRO A 62 -13.01 -8.18 45.28
CA PRO A 62 -13.27 -9.42 46.00
C PRO A 62 -12.43 -10.59 45.45
N ALA A 63 -11.72 -11.25 46.37
CA ALA A 63 -11.28 -12.65 46.30
C ALA A 63 -12.49 -13.54 46.74
N ALA A 64 -12.66 -14.84 46.49
CA ALA A 64 -11.89 -15.93 45.88
C ALA A 64 -12.85 -17.13 45.63
N GLY A 65 -12.38 -18.16 44.91
CA GLY A 65 -12.88 -19.55 44.94
C GLY A 65 -13.67 -19.96 43.69
N THR A 66 -13.35 -21.04 42.96
CA THR A 66 -12.78 -22.33 43.36
C THR A 66 -11.94 -22.94 42.25
N ALA A 67 -10.89 -23.65 42.64
CA ALA A 67 -10.12 -24.53 41.78
C ALA A 67 -11.00 -25.71 41.33
N ASN A 68 -10.95 -26.04 40.04
CA ASN A 68 -11.18 -27.42 39.62
C ASN A 68 -10.06 -27.84 38.66
N ALA A 69 -9.27 -28.79 39.13
CA ALA A 69 -8.16 -29.39 38.42
C ALA A 69 -8.69 -30.59 37.63
N GLN A 70 -8.83 -30.45 36.31
CA GLN A 70 -8.91 -31.59 35.41
C GLN A 70 -8.62 -31.18 33.95
N GLU A 71 -7.63 -31.87 33.38
CA GLU A 71 -7.30 -32.08 31.96
C GLU A 71 -6.26 -31.17 31.25
N PRO A 72 -4.98 -31.60 31.17
CA PRO A 72 -3.96 -30.95 30.33
C PRO A 72 -4.20 -31.07 28.82
N GLU A 73 -5.09 -31.96 28.37
CA GLU A 73 -5.43 -32.18 26.94
C GLU A 73 -6.33 -31.07 26.37
N GLN A 74 -7.19 -30.45 27.18
CA GLN A 74 -8.12 -29.40 26.71
C GLN A 74 -7.44 -28.03 26.54
N GLY A 75 -6.35 -27.78 27.27
CA GLY A 75 -5.58 -26.53 27.17
C GLY A 75 -4.92 -26.37 25.80
N PHE A 76 -4.36 -27.44 25.25
CA PHE A 76 -3.75 -27.42 23.92
C PHE A 76 -4.79 -27.37 22.80
N ALA A 77 -5.97 -27.99 22.98
CA ALA A 77 -7.10 -27.88 22.06
C ALA A 77 -7.73 -26.48 22.06
N ARG A 78 -7.89 -25.84 23.23
CA ARG A 78 -8.38 -24.46 23.37
C ARG A 78 -7.33 -23.43 22.94
N TRP A 79 -6.05 -23.67 23.20
CA TRP A 79 -4.94 -22.85 22.70
C TRP A 79 -4.82 -23.00 21.18
N ARG A 80 -4.97 -24.20 20.60
CA ARG A 80 -5.06 -24.38 19.14
C ARG A 80 -6.32 -23.74 18.58
N ALA A 81 -7.50 -23.92 19.16
CA ALA A 81 -8.74 -23.32 18.67
C ALA A 81 -8.74 -21.79 18.80
N SER A 82 -8.16 -21.23 19.85
CA SER A 82 -7.99 -19.78 20.04
C SER A 82 -6.83 -19.22 19.25
N ALA A 83 -5.73 -19.95 19.03
CA ALA A 83 -4.63 -19.52 18.18
C ALA A 83 -5.00 -19.61 16.71
N PHE A 84 -5.67 -20.68 16.25
CA PHE A 84 -6.23 -20.80 14.90
C PHE A 84 -7.43 -19.87 14.69
N GLY A 85 -8.27 -19.65 15.69
CA GLY A 85 -9.37 -18.68 15.63
C GLY A 85 -8.87 -17.23 15.62
N ALA A 86 -7.87 -16.90 16.44
CA ALA A 86 -7.22 -15.60 16.43
C ALA A 86 -6.40 -15.39 15.16
N TRP A 87 -5.73 -16.42 14.63
CA TRP A 87 -5.06 -16.37 13.32
C TRP A 87 -6.06 -16.23 12.18
N ALA A 88 -7.20 -16.93 12.22
CA ALA A 88 -8.27 -16.79 11.24
C ALA A 88 -8.84 -15.37 11.27
N VAL A 89 -9.14 -14.83 12.46
CA VAL A 89 -9.61 -13.45 12.64
C VAL A 89 -8.54 -12.42 12.26
N LEU A 90 -7.25 -12.68 12.49
CA LEU A 90 -6.16 -11.79 12.06
C LEU A 90 -5.94 -11.85 10.53
N SER A 91 -6.12 -13.04 9.93
CA SER A 91 -6.02 -13.25 8.48
C SER A 91 -7.23 -12.66 7.72
N ASP A 92 -8.40 -12.68 8.36
CA ASP A 92 -9.65 -12.12 7.85
C ASP A 92 -9.65 -10.58 7.95
N ARG A 93 -9.06 -10.02 9.01
CA ARG A 93 -8.88 -8.57 9.23
C ARG A 93 -7.94 -7.89 8.23
N VAL A 94 -7.03 -8.61 7.59
CA VAL A 94 -6.08 -8.03 6.62
C VAL A 94 -6.50 -8.31 5.18
N GLY A 95 -7.58 -9.08 4.96
CA GLY A 95 -8.00 -9.47 3.62
C GLY A 95 -6.92 -10.25 2.87
N LEU A 96 -6.13 -11.02 3.61
CA LEU A 96 -5.01 -11.79 3.08
C LEU A 96 -5.46 -13.00 2.27
N ASP A 97 -6.73 -13.42 2.29
CA ASP A 97 -7.15 -14.61 1.53
C ASP A 97 -6.87 -14.49 0.03
N GLU A 98 -7.10 -13.30 -0.54
CA GLU A 98 -6.83 -13.03 -1.96
C GLU A 98 -5.32 -12.91 -2.25
N VAL A 99 -4.53 -12.51 -1.24
CA VAL A 99 -3.07 -12.34 -1.36
C VAL A 99 -2.31 -13.62 -1.00
N ARG A 100 -2.90 -14.50 -0.18
CA ARG A 100 -2.30 -15.73 0.36
C ARG A 100 -2.11 -16.74 -0.75
N THR A 101 -3.11 -16.94 -1.61
CA THR A 101 -2.98 -17.81 -2.79
C THR A 101 -1.89 -17.28 -3.74
N GLY A 102 -1.87 -15.96 -3.96
CA GLY A 102 -0.83 -15.31 -4.75
C GLY A 102 0.56 -15.39 -4.12
N LEU A 103 0.67 -15.30 -2.80
CA LEU A 103 1.91 -15.42 -2.03
C LEU A 103 2.46 -16.84 -2.12
N VAL A 104 1.62 -17.86 -1.91
CA VAL A 104 2.02 -19.27 -1.99
C VAL A 104 2.49 -19.60 -3.40
N LEU A 105 1.78 -19.14 -4.43
CA LEU A 105 2.21 -19.30 -5.82
C LEU A 105 3.53 -18.57 -6.10
N ALA A 106 3.67 -17.32 -5.65
CA ALA A 106 4.89 -16.54 -5.86
C ALA A 106 6.10 -17.15 -5.14
N LEU A 107 5.89 -17.73 -3.96
CA LEU A 107 6.92 -18.41 -3.18
C LEU A 107 7.27 -19.78 -3.78
N GLY A 108 6.29 -20.49 -4.36
CA GLY A 108 6.53 -21.70 -5.14
C GLY A 108 7.35 -21.43 -6.41
N VAL A 109 7.01 -20.37 -7.15
CA VAL A 109 7.77 -19.93 -8.33
C VAL A 109 9.20 -19.49 -7.95
N LEU A 110 9.35 -18.81 -6.81
CA LEU A 110 10.66 -18.42 -6.27
C LEU A 110 11.56 -19.63 -5.99
N VAL A 111 11.02 -20.64 -5.32
CA VAL A 111 11.76 -21.87 -4.99
C VAL A 111 12.13 -22.63 -6.27
N MET A 112 11.21 -22.71 -7.24
CA MET A 112 11.48 -23.34 -8.54
C MET A 112 12.60 -22.62 -9.30
N LEU A 113 12.57 -21.27 -9.35
CA LEU A 113 13.62 -20.46 -9.98
C LEU A 113 14.97 -20.57 -9.26
N ALA A 114 14.97 -20.62 -7.93
CA ALA A 114 16.19 -20.78 -7.15
C ALA A 114 16.85 -22.16 -7.37
N LEU A 115 16.06 -23.22 -7.45
CA LEU A 115 16.55 -24.57 -7.76
C LEU A 115 17.10 -24.66 -9.18
N TRP A 116 16.40 -24.08 -10.16
CA TRP A 116 16.85 -24.05 -11.56
C TRP A 116 18.16 -23.26 -11.73
N ALA A 117 18.26 -22.09 -11.08
CA ALA A 117 19.48 -21.28 -11.07
C ALA A 117 20.65 -21.97 -10.34
N GLY A 118 20.37 -22.73 -9.28
CA GLY A 118 21.37 -23.51 -8.56
C GLY A 118 21.97 -24.65 -9.40
N MET A 119 21.14 -25.34 -10.19
CA MET A 119 21.61 -26.40 -11.10
C MET A 119 22.46 -25.85 -12.25
N ALA A 120 22.19 -24.64 -12.73
CA ALA A 120 22.89 -24.04 -13.86
C ALA A 120 24.15 -23.22 -13.48
N GLY A 121 24.18 -22.61 -12.30
CA GLY A 121 25.21 -21.61 -11.92
C GLY A 121 25.85 -21.77 -10.54
N GLY A 122 25.55 -22.86 -9.81
CA GLY A 122 26.11 -23.13 -8.49
C GLY A 122 25.50 -22.29 -7.35
N VAL A 123 26.10 -22.40 -6.16
CA VAL A 123 25.52 -21.88 -4.89
C VAL A 123 25.35 -20.36 -4.90
N LEU A 124 26.27 -19.62 -5.54
CA LEU A 124 26.19 -18.16 -5.65
C LEU A 124 25.01 -17.71 -6.53
N ALA A 125 24.73 -18.42 -7.63
CA ALA A 125 23.58 -18.13 -8.49
C ALA A 125 22.24 -18.42 -7.77
N ALA A 126 22.19 -19.50 -6.99
CA ALA A 126 21.02 -19.83 -6.17
C ALA A 126 20.77 -18.76 -5.09
N ALA A 127 21.80 -18.35 -4.35
CA ALA A 127 21.68 -17.33 -3.30
C ALA A 127 21.19 -16.00 -3.86
N ALA A 128 21.73 -15.59 -5.01
CA ALA A 128 21.33 -14.34 -5.63
C ALA A 128 19.91 -14.38 -6.24
N ALA A 129 19.47 -15.54 -6.75
CA ALA A 129 18.09 -15.75 -7.20
C ALA A 129 17.07 -15.67 -6.04
N VAL A 130 17.41 -16.23 -4.87
CA VAL A 130 16.57 -16.13 -3.67
C VAL A 130 16.45 -14.68 -3.21
N VAL A 131 17.55 -13.94 -3.16
CA VAL A 131 17.52 -12.52 -2.76
C VAL A 131 16.70 -11.69 -3.76
N ALA A 132 16.98 -11.80 -5.07
CA ALA A 132 16.28 -11.05 -6.10
C ALA A 132 14.78 -11.38 -6.15
N GLY A 133 14.44 -12.66 -6.01
CA GLY A 133 13.06 -13.09 -6.01
C GLY A 133 12.32 -12.67 -4.73
N SER A 134 12.96 -12.72 -3.55
CA SER A 134 12.32 -12.32 -2.28
C SER A 134 11.96 -10.84 -2.30
N VAL A 135 12.86 -10.02 -2.86
CA VAL A 135 12.64 -8.61 -3.18
C VAL A 135 11.44 -8.43 -4.11
N LEU A 136 11.36 -9.19 -5.20
CA LEU A 136 10.27 -9.08 -6.17
C LEU A 136 8.91 -9.42 -5.54
N VAL A 137 8.87 -10.45 -4.69
CA VAL A 137 7.67 -10.86 -3.94
C VAL A 137 7.21 -9.75 -3.00
N VAL A 138 8.13 -9.16 -2.22
CA VAL A 138 7.81 -8.04 -1.32
C VAL A 138 7.28 -6.84 -2.11
N LEU A 139 7.88 -6.53 -3.26
CA LEU A 139 7.44 -5.42 -4.12
C LEU A 139 6.05 -5.69 -4.70
N TRP A 140 5.79 -6.91 -5.16
CA TRP A 140 4.49 -7.31 -5.68
C TRP A 140 3.38 -7.19 -4.62
N ILE A 141 3.63 -7.68 -3.41
CA ILE A 141 2.69 -7.59 -2.28
C ILE A 141 2.42 -6.13 -1.91
N THR A 142 3.46 -5.33 -1.74
CA THR A 142 3.30 -3.91 -1.35
C THR A 142 2.55 -3.10 -2.41
N SER A 143 2.78 -3.37 -3.69
CA SER A 143 2.02 -2.79 -4.81
C SER A 143 0.56 -3.23 -4.84
N ARG A 144 0.27 -4.50 -4.55
CA ARG A 144 -1.11 -4.99 -4.47
C ARG A 144 -1.87 -4.35 -3.31
N ILE A 145 -1.23 -4.23 -2.14
CA ILE A 145 -1.80 -3.57 -0.96
C ILE A 145 -2.10 -2.08 -1.25
N SER A 146 -1.17 -1.36 -1.87
CA SER A 146 -1.38 0.07 -2.18
C SER A 146 -2.52 0.28 -3.17
N ARG A 147 -2.61 -0.54 -4.23
CA ARG A 147 -3.72 -0.51 -5.19
C ARG A 147 -5.06 -0.79 -4.52
N ARG A 148 -5.11 -1.76 -3.61
CA ARG A 148 -6.35 -2.08 -2.87
C ARG A 148 -6.78 -0.93 -1.97
N ARG A 149 -5.85 -0.31 -1.23
CA ARG A 149 -6.15 0.87 -0.41
C ARG A 149 -6.70 2.03 -1.24
N LEU A 150 -6.10 2.30 -2.39
CA LEU A 150 -6.57 3.35 -3.29
C LEU A 150 -8.01 3.07 -3.77
N LYS A 151 -8.34 1.81 -4.09
CA LYS A 151 -9.72 1.43 -4.43
C LYS A 151 -10.69 1.67 -3.28
N ILE A 152 -10.31 1.33 -2.04
CA ILE A 152 -11.13 1.58 -0.84
C ILE A 152 -11.41 3.08 -0.70
N VAL A 153 -10.36 3.91 -0.80
CA VAL A 153 -10.49 5.38 -0.70
C VAL A 153 -11.39 5.94 -1.80
N ARG A 154 -11.25 5.47 -3.04
CA ARG A 154 -12.10 5.90 -4.18
C ARG A 154 -13.57 5.49 -4.05
N GLN A 155 -13.86 4.41 -3.33
CA GLN A 155 -15.24 3.98 -3.07
C GLN A 155 -15.89 4.77 -1.91
N LEU A 156 -15.09 5.43 -1.07
CA LEU A 156 -15.54 6.13 0.13
C LEU A 156 -16.53 7.27 -0.15
N PRO A 157 -16.32 8.16 -1.15
CA PRO A 157 -17.26 9.23 -1.45
C PRO A 157 -18.65 8.72 -1.82
N SER A 158 -18.72 7.71 -2.69
CA SER A 158 -20.00 7.10 -3.11
C SER A 158 -20.76 6.49 -1.94
N PHE A 159 -20.05 5.85 -1.00
CA PHE A 159 -20.65 5.36 0.25
C PHE A 159 -21.21 6.51 1.12
N LEU A 160 -20.44 7.59 1.28
CA LEU A 160 -20.89 8.76 2.04
C LEU A 160 -22.09 9.45 1.40
N ASP A 161 -22.13 9.59 0.08
CA ASP A 161 -23.27 10.15 -0.64
C ASP A 161 -24.55 9.32 -0.41
N GLY A 162 -24.40 7.99 -0.32
CA GLY A 162 -25.48 7.09 0.10
C GLY A 162 -25.98 7.41 1.51
N ILE A 163 -25.08 7.62 2.47
CA ILE A 163 -25.45 8.04 3.83
C ILE A 163 -26.15 9.40 3.81
N VAL A 164 -25.60 10.40 3.12
CA VAL A 164 -26.20 11.74 3.04
C VAL A 164 -27.62 11.64 2.51
N ARG A 165 -27.82 10.94 1.39
CA ARG A 165 -29.15 10.75 0.80
C ARG A 165 -30.12 10.14 1.80
N LEU A 166 -29.73 9.10 2.52
CA LEU A 166 -30.59 8.43 3.48
C LEU A 166 -30.89 9.33 4.71
N VAL A 167 -29.90 10.06 5.21
CA VAL A 167 -30.07 11.02 6.30
C VAL A 167 -31.00 12.17 5.88
N THR A 168 -30.88 12.69 4.66
CA THR A 168 -31.79 13.72 4.12
C THR A 168 -33.23 13.22 3.97
N LEU A 169 -33.42 11.91 3.80
CA LEU A 169 -34.74 11.27 3.83
C LEU A 169 -35.28 11.04 5.25
N GLY A 170 -34.60 11.56 6.28
CA GLY A 170 -34.99 11.44 7.68
C GLY A 170 -34.51 10.18 8.39
N ASN A 171 -33.64 9.37 7.77
CA ASN A 171 -33.07 8.21 8.46
C ASN A 171 -32.05 8.67 9.52
N SER A 172 -31.99 7.94 10.64
CA SER A 172 -30.91 8.12 11.60
C SER A 172 -29.57 7.74 10.96
N VAL A 173 -28.47 8.40 11.38
CA VAL A 173 -27.13 8.12 10.84
C VAL A 173 -26.74 6.63 10.95
N PRO A 174 -27.02 5.91 12.06
CA PRO A 174 -26.75 4.47 12.12
C PRO A 174 -27.58 3.67 11.10
N ALA A 175 -28.85 4.02 10.88
CA ALA A 175 -29.69 3.36 9.88
C ALA A 175 -29.21 3.66 8.45
N ALA A 176 -28.87 4.92 8.17
CA ALA A 176 -28.29 5.34 6.90
C ALA A 176 -26.98 4.61 6.58
N PHE A 177 -26.11 4.44 7.59
CA PHE A 177 -24.88 3.66 7.47
C PHE A 177 -25.14 2.21 7.07
N GLN A 178 -26.08 1.53 7.75
CA GLN A 178 -26.42 0.13 7.46
C GLN A 178 -27.03 -0.04 6.07
N SER A 179 -27.88 0.88 5.64
CA SER A 179 -28.51 0.84 4.32
C SER A 179 -27.49 1.12 3.21
N ALA A 180 -26.61 2.12 3.36
CA ALA A 180 -25.54 2.39 2.40
C ALA A 180 -24.50 1.24 2.30
N LEU A 181 -24.31 0.49 3.38
CA LEU A 181 -23.43 -0.68 3.41
C LEU A 181 -23.90 -1.79 2.46
N GLN A 182 -25.22 -1.95 2.29
CA GLN A 182 -25.77 -3.02 1.44
C GLN A 182 -25.44 -2.85 -0.05
N THR A 183 -25.35 -1.59 -0.51
CA THR A 183 -25.01 -1.23 -1.89
C THR A 183 -23.52 -1.00 -2.10
N THR A 184 -22.70 -1.14 -1.05
CA THR A 184 -21.25 -0.93 -1.15
C THR A 184 -20.57 -2.16 -1.75
N GLU A 185 -19.68 -1.93 -2.72
CA GLU A 185 -18.91 -3.00 -3.35
C GLU A 185 -17.67 -3.40 -2.54
N MET A 186 -17.11 -4.57 -2.84
CA MET A 186 -15.77 -4.93 -2.36
C MET A 186 -14.72 -4.06 -3.09
N PRO A 187 -13.58 -3.71 -2.47
CA PRO A 187 -13.10 -4.11 -1.14
C PRO A 187 -13.60 -3.27 0.05
N LEU A 188 -14.23 -2.09 -0.17
CA LEU A 188 -14.64 -1.19 0.92
C LEU A 188 -15.65 -1.85 1.88
N ARG A 189 -16.62 -2.60 1.34
CA ARG A 189 -17.66 -3.28 2.15
C ARG A 189 -17.09 -4.10 3.31
N ARG A 190 -16.00 -4.85 3.09
CA ARG A 190 -15.39 -5.70 4.12
C ARG A 190 -14.89 -4.88 5.32
N CYS A 191 -14.29 -3.72 5.08
CA CYS A 191 -13.85 -2.81 6.15
C CYS A 191 -15.04 -2.23 6.92
N LEU A 192 -16.12 -1.87 6.22
CA LEU A 192 -17.31 -1.28 6.81
C LEU A 192 -18.20 -2.31 7.53
N ASP A 193 -18.16 -3.57 7.14
CA ASP A 193 -18.79 -4.68 7.87
C ASP A 193 -18.22 -4.81 9.30
N ASP A 194 -16.91 -4.64 9.46
CA ASP A 194 -16.27 -4.61 10.78
C ASP A 194 -16.75 -3.42 11.62
N VAL A 195 -16.86 -2.24 11.02
CA VAL A 195 -17.44 -1.07 11.69
C VAL A 195 -18.90 -1.32 12.07
N SER A 196 -19.68 -1.90 11.17
CA SER A 196 -21.08 -2.24 11.40
C SER A 196 -21.25 -3.21 12.58
N ARG A 197 -20.36 -4.19 12.73
CA ARG A 197 -20.33 -5.10 13.88
C ARG A 197 -20.02 -4.34 15.18
N MET A 198 -19.04 -3.44 15.17
CA MET A 198 -18.68 -2.61 16.33
C MET A 198 -19.81 -1.66 16.75
N LEU A 199 -20.48 -1.04 15.77
CA LEU A 199 -21.65 -0.19 16.01
C LEU A 199 -22.80 -0.97 16.66
N ARG A 200 -23.05 -2.21 16.19
CA ARG A 200 -24.07 -3.10 16.78
C ARG A 200 -23.76 -3.51 18.22
N SER A 201 -22.48 -3.56 18.60
CA SER A 201 -22.05 -3.77 19.99
C SER A 201 -22.05 -2.50 20.85
N GLY A 202 -22.54 -1.36 20.33
CA GLY A 202 -22.64 -0.09 21.06
C GLY A 202 -21.36 0.76 21.06
N VAL A 203 -20.37 0.45 20.23
CA VAL A 203 -19.17 1.29 20.09
C VAL A 203 -19.52 2.56 19.32
N GLU A 204 -19.00 3.70 19.76
CA GLU A 204 -19.17 4.98 19.07
C GLU A 204 -18.57 4.95 17.65
N ILE A 205 -19.22 5.63 16.69
CA ILE A 205 -18.87 5.56 15.27
C ILE A 205 -17.48 6.11 14.94
N ASP A 206 -17.03 7.14 15.66
CA ASP A 206 -15.67 7.67 15.54
C ASP A 206 -14.63 6.67 16.02
N ARG A 207 -14.87 6.01 17.16
CA ARG A 207 -13.95 4.98 17.68
C ARG A 207 -13.90 3.75 16.79
N ALA A 208 -15.03 3.33 16.25
CA ALA A 208 -15.08 2.20 15.32
C ALA A 208 -14.33 2.52 14.01
N MET A 209 -14.54 3.72 13.46
CA MET A 209 -13.82 4.20 12.30
C MET A 209 -12.31 4.38 12.55
N LEU A 210 -11.92 4.91 13.71
CA LEU A 210 -10.51 5.04 14.09
C LEU A 210 -9.84 3.66 14.26
N HIS A 211 -10.55 2.68 14.81
CA HIS A 211 -10.04 1.31 14.92
C HIS A 211 -9.75 0.70 13.55
N ILE A 212 -10.67 0.83 12.58
CA ILE A 212 -10.42 0.32 11.23
C ILE A 212 -9.40 1.18 10.47
N ALA A 213 -9.29 2.48 10.76
CA ALA A 213 -8.27 3.35 10.19
C ALA A 213 -6.86 2.85 10.53
N HIS A 214 -6.63 2.47 11.79
CA HIS A 214 -5.35 1.89 12.21
C HIS A 214 -5.15 0.46 11.67
N THR A 215 -6.20 -0.37 11.68
CA THR A 215 -6.13 -1.76 11.23
C THR A 215 -5.79 -1.87 9.75
N TYR A 216 -6.48 -1.11 8.90
CA TYR A 216 -6.25 -1.09 7.45
C TYR A 216 -5.18 -0.07 7.02
N ARG A 217 -4.72 0.79 7.95
CA ARG A 217 -3.82 1.94 7.73
C ARG A 217 -4.33 2.84 6.59
N ILE A 218 -5.60 3.24 6.70
CA ILE A 218 -6.32 4.15 5.79
C ILE A 218 -6.78 5.32 6.65
N ARG A 219 -6.18 6.49 6.46
CA ARG A 219 -6.36 7.65 7.35
C ARG A 219 -7.71 8.34 7.12
N GLU A 220 -8.25 8.18 5.93
CA GLU A 220 -9.50 8.76 5.47
C GLU A 220 -10.68 8.29 6.33
N PHE A 221 -10.63 7.06 6.84
CA PHE A 221 -11.63 6.55 7.80
C PHE A 221 -11.67 7.34 9.10
N GLU A 222 -10.52 7.81 9.61
CA GLU A 222 -10.45 8.60 10.84
C GLU A 222 -11.21 9.94 10.67
N LEU A 223 -10.99 10.59 9.53
CA LEU A 223 -11.67 11.84 9.17
C LEU A 223 -13.18 11.62 9.01
N VAL A 224 -13.57 10.55 8.33
CA VAL A 224 -14.99 10.16 8.19
C VAL A 224 -15.64 9.90 9.54
N GLY A 225 -14.97 9.17 10.44
CA GLY A 225 -15.46 8.91 11.79
C GLY A 225 -15.71 10.20 12.59
N ALA A 226 -14.77 11.15 12.54
CA ALA A 226 -14.90 12.44 13.19
C ALA A 226 -16.09 13.24 12.66
N VAL A 227 -16.27 13.30 11.33
CA VAL A 227 -17.39 13.99 10.69
C VAL A 227 -18.72 13.32 11.04
N LEU A 228 -18.82 11.99 10.97
CA LEU A 228 -20.05 11.28 11.32
C LEU A 228 -20.43 11.48 12.79
N ARG A 229 -19.47 11.46 13.72
CA ARG A 229 -19.74 11.76 15.13
C ARG A 229 -20.31 13.16 15.30
N LEU A 230 -19.76 14.14 14.59
CA LEU A 230 -20.27 15.49 14.59
C LEU A 230 -21.71 15.54 14.05
N SER A 231 -21.97 14.84 12.95
CA SER A 231 -23.31 14.71 12.37
C SER A 231 -24.32 14.07 13.33
N VAL A 232 -23.96 13.01 14.05
CA VAL A 232 -24.81 12.38 15.06
C VAL A 232 -25.10 13.32 16.22
N ARG A 233 -24.08 14.08 16.69
CA ARG A 233 -24.19 14.93 17.87
C ARG A 233 -25.00 16.20 17.63
N TYR A 234 -24.93 16.77 16.43
CA TYR A 234 -25.53 18.06 16.11
C TYR A 234 -26.82 17.96 15.28
N GLY A 235 -27.14 16.80 14.71
CA GLY A 235 -28.48 16.37 14.25
C GLY A 235 -29.13 17.15 13.10
N GLY A 236 -29.14 18.48 13.13
CA GLY A 236 -29.93 19.35 12.25
C GLY A 236 -29.18 20.06 11.12
N ARG A 237 -27.86 19.86 10.98
CA ARG A 237 -27.04 20.39 9.85
C ARG A 237 -25.99 19.41 9.34
N ALA A 238 -26.15 18.13 9.69
CA ALA A 238 -25.28 17.03 9.29
C ALA A 238 -25.20 16.89 7.76
N ASP A 239 -26.32 17.14 7.09
CA ASP A 239 -26.49 17.22 5.64
C ASP A 239 -25.54 18.26 5.02
N VAL A 240 -25.52 19.50 5.53
CA VAL A 240 -24.66 20.57 5.00
C VAL A 240 -23.18 20.25 5.20
N MET A 241 -22.83 19.62 6.32
CA MET A 241 -21.44 19.32 6.64
C MET A 241 -20.92 18.09 5.87
N LEU A 242 -21.74 17.06 5.71
CA LEU A 242 -21.43 15.90 4.89
C LEU A 242 -21.40 16.26 3.39
N ASP A 243 -22.27 17.15 2.92
CA ASP A 243 -22.26 17.66 1.53
C ASP A 243 -20.98 18.45 1.22
N ARG A 244 -20.55 19.33 2.14
CA ARG A 244 -19.27 20.04 2.03
C ARG A 244 -18.07 19.09 2.04
N MET A 245 -18.11 18.05 2.88
CA MET A 245 -17.07 17.03 2.94
C MET A 245 -17.05 16.19 1.66
N SER A 246 -18.21 15.82 1.13
CA SER A 246 -18.32 15.09 -0.15
C SER A 246 -17.79 15.92 -1.31
N THR A 247 -18.13 17.21 -1.36
CA THR A 247 -17.60 18.15 -2.36
C THR A 247 -16.08 18.28 -2.25
N PHE A 248 -15.55 18.49 -1.04
CA PHE A 248 -14.11 18.57 -0.81
C PHE A 248 -13.36 17.28 -1.19
N MET A 249 -13.94 16.10 -0.93
CA MET A 249 -13.36 14.82 -1.35
C MET A 249 -13.37 14.62 -2.87
N ARG A 250 -14.41 15.10 -3.56
CA ARG A 250 -14.48 15.09 -5.02
C ARG A 250 -13.44 16.03 -5.64
N ASP A 251 -13.31 17.24 -5.11
CA ASP A 251 -12.29 18.20 -5.53
C ASP A 251 -10.87 17.64 -5.32
N LEU A 252 -10.64 16.98 -4.17
CA LEU A 252 -9.38 16.33 -3.87
C LEU A 252 -9.09 15.17 -4.85
N GLU A 253 -10.08 14.32 -5.14
CA GLU A 253 -9.94 13.25 -6.11
C GLU A 253 -9.67 13.79 -7.52
N GLN A 254 -10.34 14.87 -7.92
CA GLN A 254 -10.14 15.50 -9.22
C GLN A 254 -8.74 16.10 -9.31
N ALA A 255 -8.27 16.79 -8.28
CA ALA A 255 -6.90 17.30 -8.20
C ALA A 255 -5.87 16.15 -8.26
N GLU A 256 -6.08 15.04 -7.55
CA GLU A 256 -5.21 13.87 -7.63
C GLU A 256 -5.20 13.25 -9.03
N ARG A 257 -6.36 13.15 -9.69
CA ARG A 257 -6.47 12.66 -11.07
C ARG A 257 -5.74 13.58 -12.03
N GLU A 258 -5.89 14.89 -11.89
CA GLU A 258 -5.24 15.89 -12.74
C GLU A 258 -3.72 15.89 -12.54
N LEU A 259 -3.24 15.86 -11.29
CA LEU A 259 -1.83 15.65 -10.97
C LEU A 259 -1.31 14.34 -11.54
N SER A 260 -2.09 13.25 -11.47
CA SER A 260 -1.70 11.97 -12.04
C SER A 260 -1.60 12.04 -13.57
N ALA A 261 -2.51 12.74 -14.24
CA ALA A 261 -2.53 12.93 -15.69
C ALA A 261 -1.33 13.79 -16.15
N MET A 262 -1.10 14.93 -15.51
CA MET A 262 0.07 15.78 -15.77
C MET A 262 1.39 15.04 -15.52
N SER A 263 1.45 14.21 -14.48
CA SER A 263 2.62 13.38 -14.19
C SER A 263 2.82 12.28 -15.24
N ALA A 264 1.74 11.76 -15.83
CA ALA A 264 1.80 10.73 -16.86
C ALA A 264 2.40 11.28 -18.15
N GLU A 265 2.01 12.49 -18.56
CA GLU A 265 2.60 13.18 -19.72
C GLU A 265 4.11 13.39 -19.52
N THR A 266 4.50 13.94 -18.37
CA THR A 266 5.93 14.17 -18.06
C THR A 266 6.74 12.86 -18.05
N ARG A 267 6.15 11.79 -17.50
CA ARG A 267 6.79 10.46 -17.46
C ARG A 267 6.90 9.82 -18.84
N LEU A 268 5.90 9.99 -19.71
CA LEU A 268 5.92 9.50 -21.08
C LEU A 268 7.00 10.21 -21.88
N SER A 269 7.07 11.54 -21.79
CA SER A 269 8.12 12.34 -22.45
C SER A 269 9.53 11.94 -21.98
N ALA A 270 9.71 11.71 -20.67
CA ALA A 270 10.98 11.22 -20.14
C ALA A 270 11.31 9.79 -20.65
N TRP A 271 10.32 8.91 -20.78
CA TRP A 271 10.50 7.56 -21.34
C TRP A 271 10.92 7.60 -22.81
N VAL A 272 10.25 8.44 -23.61
CA VAL A 272 10.59 8.62 -25.03
C VAL A 272 12.02 9.13 -25.19
N LEU A 273 12.41 10.18 -24.46
CA LEU A 273 13.78 10.71 -24.49
C LEU A 273 14.83 9.68 -24.04
N ALA A 274 14.52 8.87 -23.02
CA ALA A 274 15.45 7.86 -22.52
C ALA A 274 15.60 6.66 -23.47
N LEU A 275 14.53 6.29 -24.18
CA LEU A 275 14.54 5.17 -25.13
C LEU A 275 15.15 5.53 -26.49
N LEU A 276 15.01 6.78 -26.94
CA LEU A 276 15.38 7.19 -28.29
C LEU A 276 16.84 6.82 -28.65
N PRO A 277 17.86 7.09 -27.80
CA PRO A 277 19.24 6.73 -28.11
C PRO A 277 19.47 5.21 -28.17
N ILE A 278 18.77 4.44 -27.34
CA ILE A 278 18.84 2.98 -27.34
C ILE A 278 18.19 2.41 -28.61
N ALA A 279 17.04 2.97 -29.02
CA ALA A 279 16.34 2.57 -30.22
C ALA A 279 17.16 2.88 -31.48
N VAL A 280 17.72 4.09 -31.58
CA VAL A 280 18.60 4.50 -32.68
C VAL A 280 19.87 3.64 -32.71
N GLY A 281 20.52 3.43 -31.56
CA GLY A 281 21.70 2.58 -31.47
C GLY A 281 21.42 1.13 -31.91
N SER A 282 20.32 0.56 -31.45
CA SER A 282 19.88 -0.80 -31.84
C SER A 282 19.53 -0.88 -33.32
N PHE A 283 18.89 0.15 -33.87
CA PHE A 283 18.57 0.25 -35.28
C PHE A 283 19.84 0.28 -36.14
N VAL A 284 20.83 1.11 -35.78
CA VAL A 284 22.11 1.18 -36.49
C VAL A 284 22.85 -0.17 -36.45
N ILE A 285 22.82 -0.87 -35.32
CA ILE A 285 23.41 -2.21 -35.20
C ILE A 285 22.71 -3.21 -36.14
N ALA A 286 21.38 -3.12 -36.26
CA ALA A 286 20.60 -4.02 -37.11
C ALA A 286 20.77 -3.74 -38.61
N THR A 287 20.80 -2.46 -39.02
CA THR A 287 20.89 -2.08 -40.44
C THR A 287 22.33 -2.12 -40.96
N SER A 288 23.31 -1.77 -40.12
CA SER A 288 24.72 -1.67 -40.50
C SER A 288 25.66 -2.37 -39.51
N PRO A 289 25.62 -3.72 -39.40
CA PRO A 289 26.44 -4.46 -38.43
C PRO A 289 27.95 -4.21 -38.58
N ARG A 290 28.41 -4.04 -39.83
CA ARG A 290 29.83 -3.80 -40.15
C ARG A 290 30.33 -2.44 -39.64
N TYR A 291 29.45 -1.44 -39.54
CA TYR A 291 29.78 -0.14 -38.97
C TYR A 291 30.03 -0.26 -37.46
N PHE A 292 29.14 -0.96 -36.75
CA PHE A 292 29.28 -1.18 -35.32
C PHE A 292 30.50 -2.04 -34.98
N THR A 293 30.77 -3.12 -35.73
CA THR A 293 31.94 -3.97 -35.47
C THR A 293 33.26 -3.24 -35.68
N THR A 294 33.35 -2.36 -36.69
CA THR A 294 34.53 -1.52 -36.94
C THR A 294 34.75 -0.52 -35.81
N MET A 295 33.67 0.14 -35.36
CA MET A 295 33.71 1.10 -34.24
C MET A 295 34.03 0.40 -32.90
N TRP A 296 33.62 -0.85 -32.73
CA TRP A 296 33.93 -1.65 -31.55
C TRP A 296 35.38 -2.15 -31.54
N SER A 297 35.93 -2.50 -32.70
CA SER A 297 37.31 -2.94 -32.83
C SER A 297 38.32 -1.81 -32.60
N ASP A 298 37.95 -0.57 -32.91
CA ASP A 298 38.81 0.59 -32.64
C ASP A 298 38.73 1.02 -31.16
N ASP A 299 39.88 1.37 -30.57
CA ASP A 299 39.95 1.76 -29.16
C ASP A 299 39.30 3.12 -28.92
N SER A 300 39.36 4.03 -29.90
CA SER A 300 38.70 5.34 -29.84
C SER A 300 37.17 5.21 -29.87
N GLY A 301 36.64 4.33 -30.74
CA GLY A 301 35.21 4.07 -30.85
C GLY A 301 34.62 3.44 -29.60
N ARG A 302 35.36 2.53 -28.93
CA ARG A 302 34.93 1.91 -27.67
C ARG A 302 34.81 2.94 -26.54
N GLN A 303 35.75 3.88 -26.45
CA GLN A 303 35.69 4.97 -25.46
C GLN A 303 34.47 5.88 -25.67
N MET A 304 34.15 6.22 -26.93
CA MET A 304 32.95 7.01 -27.23
C MET A 304 31.64 6.30 -26.85
N ILE A 305 31.55 4.98 -27.06
CA ILE A 305 30.38 4.20 -26.67
C ILE A 305 30.21 4.18 -25.15
N TYR A 306 31.30 3.98 -24.39
CA TYR A 306 31.24 4.03 -22.93
C TYR A 306 30.83 5.42 -22.42
N LEU A 307 31.40 6.48 -23.00
CA LEU A 307 31.04 7.85 -22.66
C LEU A 307 29.56 8.12 -22.93
N ALA A 308 29.06 7.73 -24.11
CA ALA A 308 27.65 7.88 -24.48
C ALA A 308 26.73 7.12 -23.51
N PHE A 309 27.10 5.90 -23.10
CA PHE A 309 26.33 5.12 -22.15
C PHE A 309 26.30 5.77 -20.75
N VAL A 310 27.44 6.28 -20.28
CA VAL A 310 27.52 7.01 -19.01
C VAL A 310 26.68 8.28 -19.06
N LEU A 311 26.78 9.05 -20.14
CA LEU A 311 26.00 10.28 -20.33
C LEU A 311 24.50 9.98 -20.36
N GLN A 312 24.11 8.88 -21.01
CA GLN A 312 22.72 8.40 -21.04
C GLN A 312 22.23 7.98 -19.65
N ALA A 313 23.05 7.27 -18.88
CA ALA A 313 22.73 6.86 -17.53
C ALA A 313 22.57 8.07 -16.59
N VAL A 314 23.47 9.04 -16.69
CA VAL A 314 23.41 10.30 -15.91
C VAL A 314 22.19 11.13 -16.29
N GLY A 315 21.91 11.29 -17.59
CA GLY A 315 20.73 11.99 -18.08
C GLY A 315 19.42 11.32 -17.64
N GLY A 316 19.35 9.99 -17.74
CA GLY A 316 18.22 9.20 -17.25
C GLY A 316 18.04 9.32 -15.73
N PHE A 317 19.13 9.34 -14.96
CA PHE A 317 19.09 9.56 -13.52
C PHE A 317 18.56 10.96 -13.15
N TRP A 318 19.00 12.00 -13.86
CA TRP A 318 18.51 13.37 -13.68
C TRP A 318 17.02 13.50 -14.00
N LEU A 319 16.58 12.96 -15.14
CA LEU A 319 15.16 12.93 -15.52
C LEU A 319 14.31 12.19 -14.47
N TYR A 320 14.81 11.06 -13.96
CA TYR A 320 14.13 10.34 -12.89
C TYR A 320 14.00 11.16 -11.60
N ARG A 321 15.06 11.87 -11.20
CA ARG A 321 15.07 12.71 -10.01
C ARG A 321 14.10 13.89 -10.15
N LEU A 322 14.06 14.54 -11.32
CA LEU A 322 13.17 15.67 -11.58
C LEU A 322 11.69 15.24 -11.58
N ALA A 323 11.38 14.08 -12.17
CA ALA A 323 10.03 13.53 -12.19
C ALA A 323 9.54 13.00 -10.81
N ARG A 324 10.41 13.01 -9.79
CA ARG A 324 10.10 12.55 -8.43
C ARG A 324 9.95 13.70 -7.42
N LEU A 325 10.51 14.87 -7.69
CA LEU A 325 10.58 16.00 -6.77
C LEU A 325 9.33 16.92 -6.81
N ARG A 326 8.24 16.48 -7.42
CA ARG A 326 6.95 17.18 -7.47
C ARG A 326 5.84 16.19 -7.16
#